data_AF-A0A2P5I7F5-F1
#
_entry.id   AF-A0A2P5I7F5-F1
#
_cell.length_a   1.000
_cell.length_b   1.000
_cell.length_c   1.000
_cell.angle_alpha   90.00
_cell.angle_beta   90.00
_cell.angle_gamma   90.00
#
_symmetry.space_group_name_H-M   'P 1'
#
loop_
_entity.id
_entity.type
_entity.pdbx_description
1 polymer ?
#
loop_
_entity_poly.entity_id
_entity_poly.type
_entity_poly.pdbx_seq_one_letter_code
_entity_poly.pdbx_strand_id
1 'polypeptide(L)'
;MHLGNLAFIFHVLIEVPASLSFLLNAPKQLRESRPSPEAALVCQSYGGLLGATNVLCLLLLYCRGINTFDDASAIVAASLAIYHVMPVRRAWVRISAQGAGRGWLQQANALGGPHVHLMVHALLLVALTWAGLHGIVGGKP
;
A
#
# COMPACT_ATOMS: atom_id res chain seq x y z
N MET A 1 -10.48 15.02 14.55
CA MET A 1 -10.02 13.86 13.77
C MET A 1 -9.20 12.97 14.68
N HIS A 2 -9.56 11.69 14.81
CA HIS A 2 -8.77 10.72 15.58
C HIS A 2 -7.45 10.42 14.84
N LEU A 3 -6.33 10.32 15.56
CA LEU A 3 -5.01 10.13 14.95
C LEU A 3 -4.91 8.81 14.16
N GLY A 4 -5.59 7.74 14.59
CA GLY A 4 -5.65 6.48 13.85
C GLY A 4 -6.25 6.63 12.44
N ASN A 5 -7.19 7.55 12.24
CA ASN A 5 -7.79 7.81 10.93
C ASN A 5 -6.79 8.44 9.93
N LEU A 6 -5.73 9.11 10.41
CA LEU A 6 -4.65 9.59 9.54
C LEU A 6 -3.95 8.44 8.82
N ALA A 7 -3.79 7.28 9.46
CA ALA A 7 -3.17 6.12 8.83
C ALA A 7 -4.01 5.61 7.64
N PHE A 8 -5.33 5.60 7.76
CA PHE A 8 -6.24 5.27 6.65
C PHE A 8 -6.24 6.32 5.55
N ILE A 9 -6.22 7.61 5.90
CA ILE A 9 -6.13 8.68 4.90
C ILE A 9 -4.83 8.56 4.11
N PHE A 10 -3.69 8.37 4.78
CA PHE A 10 -2.42 8.16 4.09
C PHE A 10 -2.41 6.88 3.27
N HIS A 11 -2.99 5.78 3.77
CA HIS A 11 -3.15 4.55 2.99
C HIS A 11 -3.87 4.84 1.67
N VAL A 12 -5.05 5.48 1.73
CA VAL A 12 -5.85 5.80 0.54
C VAL A 12 -5.07 6.70 -0.43
N LEU A 13 -4.44 7.76 0.05
CA LEU A 13 -3.70 8.70 -0.81
C LEU A 13 -2.55 8.03 -1.59
N ILE A 14 -1.89 7.05 -0.98
CA ILE A 14 -0.78 6.33 -1.61
C ILE A 14 -1.27 5.17 -2.46
N GLU A 15 -2.24 4.41 -1.98
CA GLU A 15 -2.65 3.16 -2.60
C GLU A 15 -3.68 3.35 -3.72
N VAL A 16 -4.38 4.49 -3.81
CA VAL A 16 -5.22 4.80 -4.98
C VAL A 16 -4.41 4.93 -6.27
N PRO A 17 -3.35 5.76 -6.36
CA PRO A 17 -2.54 5.79 -7.58
C PRO A 17 -1.81 4.47 -7.83
N ALA A 18 -1.42 3.74 -6.77
CA ALA A 18 -0.83 2.41 -6.92
C ALA A 18 -1.82 1.41 -7.50
N SER A 19 -3.04 1.31 -6.97
CA SER A 19 -4.09 0.39 -7.43
C SER A 19 -4.42 0.62 -8.91
N LEU A 20 -4.58 1.88 -9.31
CA LEU A 20 -4.79 2.26 -10.71
C LEU A 20 -3.60 1.86 -11.59
N SER A 21 -2.38 2.00 -11.09
CA SER A 21 -1.18 1.58 -11.83
C SER A 21 -1.13 0.06 -12.04
N PHE A 22 -1.49 -0.74 -11.03
CA PHE A 22 -1.59 -2.20 -11.16
C PHE A 22 -2.74 -2.65 -12.07
N LEU A 23 -3.86 -1.93 -12.04
CA LEU A 23 -5.05 -2.24 -12.84
C LEU A 23 -4.89 -1.85 -14.32
N LEU A 24 -4.27 -0.71 -14.59
CA LEU A 24 -4.22 -0.13 -15.94
C LEU A 24 -2.85 -0.27 -16.60
N ASN A 25 -1.80 -0.65 -15.88
CA ASN A 25 -0.42 -0.60 -16.38
C ASN A 25 0.46 -1.79 -15.97
N ALA A 26 -0.03 -3.00 -16.23
CA ALA A 26 0.72 -4.23 -15.99
C ALA A 26 2.13 -4.25 -16.60
N PRO A 27 2.39 -3.79 -17.84
CA PRO A 27 3.74 -3.74 -18.41
C PRO A 27 4.73 -2.95 -17.55
N LYS A 28 4.32 -1.80 -17.01
CA LYS A 28 5.18 -1.00 -16.12
C LYS A 28 5.39 -1.67 -14.75
N GLN A 29 4.37 -2.32 -14.21
CA GLN A 29 4.48 -3.02 -12.92
C GLN A 29 5.37 -4.26 -13.01
N LEU A 30 5.24 -5.03 -14.08
CA LEU A 30 6.00 -6.25 -14.36
C LEU A 30 7.39 -5.95 -14.96
N ARG A 31 7.63 -4.71 -15.42
CA ARG A 31 8.86 -4.27 -16.13
C ARG A 31 9.14 -5.10 -17.38
N GLU A 32 8.09 -5.45 -18.08
CA GLU A 32 8.11 -6.24 -19.31
C GLU A 32 7.26 -5.52 -20.35
N SER A 33 7.79 -5.34 -21.56
CA SER A 33 7.06 -4.61 -22.61
C SER A 33 5.83 -5.36 -23.12
N ARG A 34 5.83 -6.69 -23.01
CA ARG A 34 4.76 -7.59 -23.46
C ARG A 34 4.59 -8.75 -22.45
N PRO A 35 4.03 -8.47 -21.25
CA PRO A 35 3.80 -9.53 -20.27
C PRO A 35 2.81 -10.56 -20.82
N SER A 36 2.90 -11.80 -20.33
CA SER A 36 1.88 -12.81 -20.66
C SER A 36 0.49 -12.34 -20.19
N PRO A 37 -0.60 -12.74 -20.88
CA PRO A 37 -1.96 -12.40 -20.47
C PRO A 37 -2.25 -12.74 -19.01
N GLU A 38 -1.77 -13.90 -18.54
CA GLU A 38 -1.97 -14.39 -17.18
C GLU A 38 -1.24 -13.52 -16.15
N ALA A 39 0.01 -13.13 -16.44
CA ALA A 39 0.76 -12.23 -15.57
C ALA A 39 0.09 -10.85 -15.48
N ALA A 40 -0.45 -10.35 -16.60
CA ALA A 40 -1.21 -9.11 -16.62
C ALA A 40 -2.50 -9.23 -15.79
N LEU A 41 -3.26 -10.32 -15.93
CA LEU A 41 -4.47 -10.56 -15.15
C LEU A 41 -4.18 -10.65 -13.65
N VAL A 42 -3.12 -11.34 -13.22
CA VAL A 42 -2.70 -11.39 -11.81
C VAL A 42 -2.35 -9.99 -11.29
N CYS A 43 -1.61 -9.21 -12.08
CA CYS A 43 -1.28 -7.82 -11.75
C CYS A 43 -2.55 -6.97 -11.58
N GLN A 44 -3.53 -7.14 -12.48
CA GLN A 44 -4.80 -6.43 -12.44
C GLN A 44 -5.67 -6.85 -11.25
N SER A 45 -5.75 -8.15 -10.94
CA SER A 45 -6.43 -8.65 -9.74
C SER A 45 -5.83 -8.08 -8.46
N TYR A 46 -4.50 -7.94 -8.40
CA TYR A 46 -3.83 -7.26 -7.28
C TYR A 46 -4.19 -5.77 -7.20
N GLY A 47 -4.29 -5.08 -8.35
CA GLY A 47 -4.80 -3.72 -8.43
C GLY A 47 -6.24 -3.60 -7.94
N GLY A 48 -7.11 -4.54 -8.31
CA GLY A 48 -8.49 -4.61 -7.83
C GLY A 48 -8.58 -4.84 -6.31
N LEU A 49 -7.76 -5.74 -5.77
CA LEU A 49 -7.67 -5.99 -4.33
C LEU A 49 -7.24 -4.73 -3.57
N LEU A 50 -6.25 -3.99 -4.09
CA LEU A 50 -5.85 -2.69 -3.53
C LEU A 50 -6.95 -1.64 -3.63
N GLY A 51 -7.70 -1.62 -4.74
CA GLY A 51 -8.90 -0.81 -4.86
C GLY A 51 -9.90 -1.12 -3.75
N ALA A 52 -10.14 -2.41 -3.46
CA ALA A 52 -11.05 -2.83 -2.40
C ALA A 52 -10.58 -2.39 -1.00
N THR A 53 -9.27 -2.46 -0.69
CA THR A 53 -8.77 -1.97 0.62
C THR A 53 -8.91 -0.46 0.77
N ASN A 54 -8.75 0.31 -0.32
CA ASN A 54 -9.02 1.74 -0.32
C ASN A 54 -10.50 2.05 -0.04
N VAL A 55 -11.40 1.33 -0.71
CA VAL A 55 -12.85 1.46 -0.45
C VAL A 55 -13.18 1.12 1.00
N LEU A 56 -12.60 0.05 1.54
CA LEU A 56 -12.78 -0.32 2.95
C LEU A 56 -12.34 0.83 3.89
N CYS A 57 -11.17 1.41 3.66
CA CYS A 57 -10.69 2.56 4.45
C CYS A 57 -11.64 3.76 4.36
N LEU A 58 -12.12 4.09 3.15
CA LEU A 58 -13.08 5.18 2.94
C LEU A 58 -14.42 4.92 3.65
N LEU A 59 -14.93 3.68 3.58
CA LEU A 59 -16.16 3.29 4.27
C LEU A 59 -16.01 3.35 5.79
N LEU A 60 -14.86 2.95 6.35
CA LEU A 60 -14.60 3.11 7.78
C LEU A 60 -14.57 4.59 8.18
N LEU A 61 -13.85 5.43 7.43
CA LEU A 61 -13.78 6.88 7.68
C LEU A 61 -15.16 7.55 7.59
N TYR A 62 -15.98 7.16 6.62
CA TYR A 62 -17.30 7.73 6.39
C TYR A 62 -18.34 7.21 7.40
N CYS A 63 -18.49 5.90 7.52
CA CYS A 63 -19.56 5.28 8.32
C CYS A 63 -19.30 5.35 9.83
N ARG A 64 -18.03 5.30 10.28
CA ARG A 64 -17.69 5.42 11.72
C ARG A 64 -17.46 6.87 12.15
N GLY A 65 -17.20 7.74 11.17
CA GLY A 65 -16.92 9.16 11.38
C GLY A 65 -15.46 9.43 11.74
N ILE A 66 -14.94 10.57 11.27
CA ILE A 66 -13.51 10.91 11.35
C ILE A 66 -12.96 11.10 12.78
N ASN A 67 -13.85 11.21 13.78
CA ASN A 67 -13.50 11.38 15.19
C ASN A 67 -13.51 10.06 15.98
N THR A 68 -13.99 8.97 15.37
CA THR A 68 -14.07 7.65 16.01
C THR A 68 -13.04 6.72 15.40
N PHE A 69 -12.46 5.85 16.22
CA PHE A 69 -11.57 4.77 15.78
C PHE A 69 -11.80 3.57 16.69
N ASP A 70 -12.67 2.67 16.25
CA ASP A 70 -13.13 1.51 17.02
C ASP A 70 -12.24 0.27 16.81
N ASP A 71 -12.54 -0.81 17.53
CA ASP A 71 -11.81 -2.08 17.45
C ASP A 71 -11.75 -2.62 16.02
N ALA A 72 -12.83 -2.49 15.26
CA ALA A 72 -12.86 -2.91 13.86
C ALA A 72 -11.85 -2.12 13.03
N SER A 73 -11.79 -0.80 13.21
CA SER A 73 -10.80 0.07 12.57
C SER A 73 -9.37 -0.29 12.99
N ALA A 74 -9.15 -0.61 14.26
CA ALA A 74 -7.85 -1.03 14.77
C ALA A 74 -7.38 -2.37 14.17
N ILE A 75 -8.27 -3.37 14.11
CA ILE A 75 -7.99 -4.68 13.50
C ILE A 75 -7.69 -4.54 12.00
N VAL A 76 -8.45 -3.71 11.29
CA VAL A 76 -8.21 -3.44 9.86
C VAL A 76 -6.87 -2.73 9.67
N ALA A 77 -6.54 -1.74 10.49
CA ALA A 77 -5.25 -1.06 10.44
C ALA A 77 -4.08 -2.03 10.65
N ALA A 78 -4.15 -2.89 11.67
CA ALA A 78 -3.15 -3.92 11.91
C ALA A 78 -3.03 -4.90 10.73
N SER A 79 -4.14 -5.29 10.11
CA SER A 79 -4.14 -6.17 8.93
C SER A 79 -3.50 -5.49 7.71
N LEU A 80 -3.81 -4.22 7.45
CA LEU A 80 -3.21 -3.45 6.36
C LEU A 80 -1.72 -3.15 6.60
N ALA A 81 -1.28 -3.07 7.85
CA ALA A 81 0.14 -2.99 8.17
C ALA A 81 0.90 -4.22 7.64
N ILE A 82 0.38 -5.44 7.85
CA ILE A 82 1.00 -6.66 7.33
C ILE A 82 1.08 -6.65 5.80
N TYR A 83 0.05 -6.15 5.12
CA TYR A 83 0.09 -5.97 3.67
C TYR A 83 1.30 -5.13 3.22
N HIS A 84 1.62 -4.03 3.92
CA HIS A 84 2.72 -3.12 3.55
C HIS A 84 4.12 -3.73 3.65
N VAL A 85 4.29 -4.88 4.31
CA VAL A 85 5.54 -5.66 4.26
C VAL A 85 5.86 -6.08 2.82
N MET A 86 4.85 -6.39 2.00
CA MET A 86 5.07 -6.89 0.63
C MET A 86 5.55 -5.79 -0.33
N PRO A 87 4.94 -4.59 -0.39
CA PRO A 87 5.51 -3.44 -1.08
C PRO A 87 6.91 -3.03 -0.60
N VAL A 88 7.19 -3.07 0.71
CA VAL A 88 8.53 -2.83 1.28
C VAL A 88 9.54 -3.83 0.72
N ARG A 89 9.23 -5.13 0.80
CA ARG A 89 10.07 -6.19 0.23
C ARG A 89 10.27 -6.01 -1.27
N ARG A 90 9.21 -5.69 -2.02
CA ARG A 90 9.26 -5.45 -3.47
C ARG A 90 10.18 -4.29 -3.81
N ALA A 91 10.10 -3.18 -3.07
CA ALA A 91 10.98 -2.03 -3.24
C ALA A 91 12.44 -2.38 -2.89
N TRP A 92 12.66 -3.09 -1.78
CA TRP A 92 13.98 -3.56 -1.36
C TRP A 92 14.65 -4.43 -2.41
N VAL A 93 13.99 -5.49 -2.89
CA VAL A 93 14.50 -6.38 -3.94
C VAL A 93 14.88 -5.59 -5.21
N ARG A 94 14.08 -4.58 -5.57
CA ARG A 94 14.36 -3.70 -6.72
C ARG A 94 15.61 -2.85 -6.49
N ILE A 95 15.84 -2.32 -5.29
CA ILE A 95 17.05 -1.56 -4.94
C ILE A 95 18.27 -2.48 -4.96
N SER A 96 18.18 -3.67 -4.34
CA SER A 96 19.29 -4.63 -4.29
C SER A 96 19.71 -5.11 -5.68
N ALA A 97 18.75 -5.33 -6.59
CA ALA A 97 19.03 -5.71 -7.97
C ALA A 97 19.70 -4.60 -8.80
N GLN A 98 19.56 -3.33 -8.40
CA GLN A 98 20.20 -2.19 -9.07
C GLN A 98 21.70 -2.08 -8.75
N GLY A 99 22.10 -2.48 -7.53
CA GLY A 99 23.51 -2.56 -7.14
C GLY A 99 24.32 -3.60 -7.94
N ALA A 100 23.65 -4.50 -8.67
CA ALA A 100 24.24 -5.56 -9.47
C ALA A 100 24.48 -5.19 -10.96
N GLY A 101 24.53 -3.89 -11.30
CA GLY A 101 24.96 -3.42 -12.64
C GLY A 101 23.89 -3.42 -13.74
N ARG A 102 22.60 -3.61 -13.41
CA ARG A 102 21.50 -3.51 -14.38
C ARG A 102 20.96 -2.07 -14.46
N GLY A 103 21.51 -1.30 -15.39
CA GLY A 103 20.93 -0.13 -16.10
C GLY A 103 20.01 0.82 -15.33
N TRP A 104 20.54 2.00 -15.00
CA TRP A 104 19.83 3.18 -14.45
C TRP A 104 18.59 3.60 -15.28
N LEU A 105 18.58 3.30 -16.59
CA LEU A 105 17.51 3.63 -17.55
C LEU A 105 16.13 2.99 -17.28
N GLN A 106 16.04 1.94 -16.45
CA GLN A 106 14.76 1.29 -16.10
C GLN A 106 14.04 1.95 -14.91
N GLN A 107 14.60 3.01 -14.31
CA GLN A 107 14.09 3.65 -13.09
C GLN A 107 12.94 4.65 -13.32
N ALA A 108 12.81 5.23 -14.51
CA ALA A 108 11.92 6.38 -14.74
C ALA A 108 10.42 6.09 -14.83
N ASN A 109 9.99 4.82 -14.82
CA ASN A 109 8.65 4.45 -15.28
C ASN A 109 7.60 4.17 -14.19
N ALA A 110 7.90 4.36 -12.89
CA ALA A 110 6.90 4.31 -11.83
C ALA A 110 7.08 5.51 -10.90
N LEU A 111 5.99 6.24 -10.60
CA LEU A 111 5.99 7.47 -9.79
C LEU A 111 6.88 7.32 -8.55
N GLY A 112 8.01 8.03 -8.52
CA GLY A 112 8.96 8.11 -7.39
C GLY A 112 10.11 7.08 -7.35
N GLY A 113 10.08 6.01 -8.16
CA GLY A 113 11.14 4.99 -8.13
C GLY A 113 11.18 4.15 -6.83
N PRO A 114 12.08 3.14 -6.74
CA PRO A 114 12.01 2.14 -5.68
C PRO A 114 12.40 2.67 -4.28
N HIS A 115 13.25 3.69 -4.17
CA HIS A 115 13.57 4.30 -2.88
C HIS A 115 12.39 5.04 -2.26
N VAL A 116 11.64 5.81 -3.07
CA VAL A 116 10.43 6.49 -2.60
C VAL A 116 9.37 5.47 -2.21
N HIS A 117 9.20 4.39 -3.00
CA HIS A 117 8.27 3.31 -2.65
C HIS A 117 8.64 2.67 -1.32
N LEU A 118 9.93 2.37 -1.10
CA LEU A 118 10.39 1.83 0.18
C LEU A 118 10.05 2.76 1.35
N MET A 119 10.39 4.05 1.22
CA MET A 119 10.16 5.05 2.27
C MET A 119 8.66 5.17 2.58
N VAL A 120 7.82 5.38 1.57
CA VAL A 120 6.39 5.61 1.74
C VAL A 120 5.70 4.37 2.34
N HIS A 121 6.00 3.16 1.84
CA HIS A 121 5.39 1.94 2.39
C HIS A 121 5.94 1.59 3.77
N ALA A 122 7.19 1.94 4.10
CA ALA A 122 7.71 1.80 5.46
C ALA A 122 7.01 2.77 6.44
N LEU A 123 6.77 4.01 6.02
CA LEU A 123 6.00 4.97 6.83
C LEU A 123 4.56 4.51 7.04
N LEU A 124 3.90 3.99 6.00
CA LEU A 124 2.55 3.41 6.12
C LEU A 124 2.54 2.18 7.03
N LEU A 125 3.53 1.30 6.92
CA LEU A 125 3.69 0.14 7.81
C LEU A 125 3.74 0.60 9.28
N VAL A 126 4.58 1.59 9.59
CA VAL A 126 4.70 2.14 10.95
C VAL A 126 3.41 2.80 11.41
N ALA A 127 2.80 3.66 10.57
CA ALA A 127 1.58 4.39 10.92
C ALA A 127 0.38 3.46 11.17
N LEU A 128 0.19 2.45 10.31
CA LEU A 128 -0.89 1.47 10.44
C LEU A 128 -0.65 0.50 11.60
N THR A 129 0.60 0.10 11.85
CA THR A 129 0.96 -0.71 13.03
C THR A 129 0.66 0.04 14.30
N TRP A 130 1.07 1.32 14.39
CA TRP A 130 0.77 2.18 15.53
C TRP A 130 -0.73 2.33 15.74
N ALA A 131 -1.49 2.66 14.68
CA ALA A 131 -2.94 2.82 14.76
C ALA A 131 -3.64 1.53 15.23
N GLY A 132 -3.22 0.37 14.69
CA GLY A 132 -3.77 -0.92 15.08
C GLY A 132 -3.46 -1.30 16.52
N LEU A 133 -2.19 -1.22 16.94
CA LEU A 133 -1.78 -1.58 18.29
C LEU A 133 -2.38 -0.64 19.35
N HIS A 134 -2.36 0.68 19.11
CA HIS A 134 -2.94 1.63 20.05
C HIS A 134 -4.45 1.50 20.16
N GLY A 135 -5.15 1.22 19.05
CA GLY A 135 -6.59 0.95 19.09
C GLY A 135 -6.94 -0.32 19.86
N ILE A 136 -6.19 -1.41 19.66
CA ILE A 136 -6.42 -2.70 20.32
C ILE A 136 -6.04 -2.67 21.81
N VAL A 137 -4.97 -1.97 22.18
CA VAL A 137 -4.47 -1.92 23.56
C VAL A 137 -5.20 -0.84 24.37
N GLY A 138 -5.46 0.32 23.77
CA GLY A 138 -6.14 1.44 24.43
C GLY A 138 -7.67 1.31 24.54
N GLY A 139 -8.28 0.38 23.80
CA GLY A 139 -9.71 0.09 23.85
C GLY A 139 -10.13 -0.93 24.93
N LYS A 140 -9.20 -1.47 25.71
CA LYS A 140 -9.52 -2.42 26.79
C LYS A 140 -9.92 -1.66 28.06
N PRO A 141 -11.02 -2.05 28.73
CA PRO A 141 -11.44 -1.47 30.01
C PRO A 141 -10.41 -1.70 31.12
#